data_AF-B9XRY6-F1
#
_entry.id   AF-B9XRY6-F1
#
_cell.length_a   1.000
_cell.length_b   1.000
_cell.length_c   1.000
_cell.angle_alpha   90.00
_cell.angle_beta   90.00
_cell.angle_gamma   90.00
#
_symmetry.space_group_name_H-M   'P 1'
#
loop_
_entity.id
_entity.type
_entity.pdbx_description
1 polymer ?
#
loop_
_entity_poly.entity_id
_entity_poly.type
_entity_poly.pdbx_seq_one_letter_code
_entity_poly.pdbx_strand_id
1 'polypeptide(L)'
;MDLWLPSNGMQTNEFNLGAEGARYVTESLDLGRSLSHELLHLFDIEKGQTFCLLAAPVTKEAAVQFDTGGKLVSQPPIPLSSADGIKTGLKISRIPDSDPELARLIHKFLQLDPGHVCLFEDSLRRSFDPFEDLIGCHVKGNSDEVYHLLFSTSNETEILEIIRKAKAPLHIGLLASVSPEQVDLLKSSDEFNDFQLKDIARSTRTIVVGAYDLEGYVVWNRVS
;
A
#
# COMPACT_ATOMS: atom_id res chain seq x y z
N MET A 1 -5.24 23.37 -4.95
CA MET A 1 -5.71 23.56 -6.35
C MET A 1 -5.77 22.16 -6.93
N ASP A 2 -6.84 21.44 -6.60
CA ASP A 2 -6.96 20.01 -6.85
C ASP A 2 -7.69 19.76 -8.17
N LEU A 3 -6.91 19.55 -9.22
CA LEU A 3 -7.40 19.00 -10.48
C LEU A 3 -7.31 17.47 -10.42
N TRP A 4 -8.03 16.86 -9.46
CA TRP A 4 -8.27 15.42 -9.48
C TRP A 4 -9.61 15.16 -10.17
N LEU A 5 -9.55 14.92 -11.48
CA LEU A 5 -10.68 14.33 -12.19
C LEU A 5 -10.67 12.83 -11.87
N PRO A 6 -11.78 12.25 -11.38
CA PRO A 6 -11.87 10.81 -11.19
C PRO A 6 -11.56 10.13 -12.52
N SER A 7 -10.55 9.27 -12.53
CA SER A 7 -10.28 8.38 -13.65
C SER A 7 -11.54 7.57 -13.91
N ASN A 8 -12.19 7.78 -15.07
CA ASN A 8 -13.29 6.94 -15.54
C ASN A 8 -12.90 5.47 -15.31
N GLY A 9 -13.66 4.78 -14.46
CA GLY A 9 -13.30 3.50 -13.86
C GLY A 9 -12.65 2.54 -14.84
N MET A 10 -11.31 2.49 -14.81
CA MET A 10 -10.55 1.53 -15.59
C MET A 10 -10.93 0.15 -15.04
N GLN A 11 -11.40 -0.73 -15.91
CA GLN A 11 -11.68 -2.10 -15.52
C GLN A 11 -10.34 -2.77 -15.21
N THR A 12 -10.09 -3.04 -13.93
CA THR A 12 -8.95 -3.83 -13.50
C THR A 12 -9.30 -5.31 -13.49
N ASN A 13 -8.33 -6.10 -13.90
CA ASN A 13 -8.40 -7.55 -13.83
C ASN A 13 -7.50 -8.04 -12.69
N GLU A 14 -7.96 -9.07 -12.01
CA GLU A 14 -7.18 -9.79 -11.03
C GLU A 14 -6.39 -10.91 -11.73
N PHE A 15 -5.07 -10.90 -11.57
CA PHE A 15 -4.20 -11.95 -12.11
C PHE A 15 -3.63 -12.77 -10.97
N ASN A 16 -3.96 -14.06 -10.91
CA ASN A 16 -3.34 -14.97 -9.96
C ASN A 16 -1.88 -15.23 -10.37
N LEU A 17 -0.96 -14.99 -9.43
CA LEU A 17 0.48 -15.01 -9.62
C LEU A 17 1.15 -16.32 -9.14
N GLY A 18 0.42 -17.21 -8.47
CA GLY A 18 0.95 -18.51 -8.02
C GLY A 18 2.23 -18.41 -7.17
N ALA A 19 3.17 -19.33 -7.42
CA ALA A 19 4.41 -19.42 -6.65
C ALA A 19 5.32 -18.21 -6.87
N GLU A 20 5.26 -17.60 -8.05
CA GLU A 20 6.05 -16.44 -8.43
C GLU A 20 5.66 -15.21 -7.62
N GLY A 21 4.35 -15.00 -7.39
CA GLY A 21 3.86 -13.96 -6.49
C GLY A 21 4.25 -14.23 -5.03
N ALA A 22 4.14 -15.49 -4.57
CA ALA A 22 4.53 -15.86 -3.21
C ALA A 22 6.02 -15.62 -2.95
N ARG A 23 6.88 -15.98 -3.91
CA ARG A 23 8.32 -15.71 -3.86
C ARG A 23 8.59 -14.21 -3.80
N TYR A 24 7.94 -13.41 -4.65
CA TYR A 24 8.12 -11.95 -4.67
C TYR A 24 7.73 -11.31 -3.33
N VAL A 25 6.60 -11.72 -2.74
CA VAL A 25 6.18 -11.24 -1.42
C VAL A 25 7.19 -11.62 -0.34
N THR A 26 7.69 -12.86 -0.37
CA THR A 26 8.71 -13.34 0.57
C THR A 26 10.00 -12.52 0.48
N GLU A 27 10.52 -12.32 -0.73
CA GLU A 27 11.73 -11.51 -0.98
C GLU A 27 11.53 -10.06 -0.52
N SER A 28 10.35 -9.49 -0.73
CA SER A 28 10.05 -8.12 -0.33
C SER A 28 9.94 -7.99 1.19
N LEU A 29 9.31 -8.95 1.87
CA LEU A 29 9.25 -8.97 3.34
C LEU A 29 10.63 -9.16 3.97
N ASP A 30 11.55 -9.91 3.34
CA ASP A 30 12.92 -10.09 3.84
C ASP A 30 13.70 -8.78 3.86
N LEU A 31 13.42 -7.90 2.89
CA LEU A 31 13.96 -6.54 2.83
C LEU A 31 13.28 -5.55 3.79
N GLY A 32 12.13 -5.94 4.35
CA GLY A 32 11.34 -5.13 5.27
C GLY A 32 11.96 -5.03 6.66
N ARG A 33 11.19 -4.48 7.59
CA ARG A 33 11.64 -4.26 8.98
C ARG A 33 11.02 -5.26 9.96
N SER A 34 10.94 -4.90 11.25
CA SER A 34 10.53 -5.82 12.32
C SER A 34 9.18 -6.50 12.06
N LEU A 35 8.19 -5.74 11.57
CA LEU A 35 6.88 -6.29 11.26
C LEU A 35 6.92 -7.29 10.10
N SER A 36 7.61 -6.95 9.01
CA SER A 36 7.81 -7.85 7.87
C SER A 36 8.50 -9.16 8.26
N HIS A 37 9.51 -9.11 9.13
CA HIS A 37 10.17 -10.31 9.64
C HIS A 37 9.28 -11.14 10.55
N GLU A 38 8.43 -10.50 11.36
CA GLU A 38 7.42 -11.22 12.15
C GLU A 38 6.39 -11.90 11.24
N LEU A 39 5.97 -11.26 10.14
CA LEU A 39 5.08 -11.88 9.15
C LEU A 39 5.72 -13.13 8.51
N LEU A 40 7.00 -13.09 8.15
CA LEU A 40 7.74 -14.25 7.62
C LEU A 40 7.85 -15.38 8.63
N HIS A 41 7.98 -15.06 9.91
CA HIS A 41 8.03 -16.08 10.97
C HIS A 41 6.66 -16.73 11.22
N LEU A 42 5.57 -15.97 11.09
CA LEU A 42 4.21 -16.45 11.38
C LEU A 42 3.55 -17.18 10.21
N PHE A 43 3.89 -16.84 8.98
CA PHE A 43 3.17 -17.31 7.80
C PHE A 43 4.06 -18.06 6.82
N ASP A 44 3.52 -19.19 6.36
CA ASP A 44 4.01 -19.88 5.17
C ASP A 44 3.37 -19.20 3.94
N ILE A 45 4.11 -18.25 3.36
CA ILE A 45 3.62 -17.40 2.25
C ILE A 45 3.19 -18.25 1.05
N GLU A 46 3.83 -19.40 0.81
CA GLU A 46 3.49 -20.31 -0.29
C GLU A 46 2.10 -20.94 -0.15
N LYS A 47 1.55 -21.00 1.07
CA LYS A 47 0.19 -21.53 1.33
C LYS A 47 -0.92 -20.49 1.14
N GLY A 48 -0.59 -19.22 0.93
CA GLY A 48 -1.58 -18.19 0.65
C GLY A 48 -1.94 -18.08 -0.83
N GLN A 49 -2.75 -17.08 -1.16
CA GLN A 49 -3.08 -16.74 -2.55
C GLN A 49 -2.47 -15.41 -2.91
N THR A 50 -1.70 -15.37 -3.99
CA THR A 50 -1.12 -14.11 -4.50
C THR A 50 -1.76 -13.69 -5.82
N PHE A 51 -2.05 -12.40 -5.93
CA PHE A 51 -2.58 -11.78 -7.14
C PHE A 51 -2.08 -10.35 -7.31
N CYS A 52 -2.26 -9.78 -8.50
CA CYS A 52 -2.12 -8.35 -8.72
C CYS A 52 -3.36 -7.78 -9.42
N LEU A 53 -3.58 -6.48 -9.23
CA LEU A 53 -4.61 -5.71 -9.91
C LEU A 53 -3.95 -4.89 -11.03
N LEU A 54 -4.25 -5.22 -12.28
CA LEU A 54 -3.70 -4.51 -13.45
C LEU A 54 -4.84 -4.09 -14.39
N ALA A 55 -4.69 -2.92 -15.02
CA ALA A 55 -5.63 -2.46 -16.03
C ALA A 55 -5.52 -3.32 -17.30
N ALA A 56 -6.65 -3.63 -17.93
CA ALA A 56 -6.64 -4.24 -19.27
C ALA A 56 -5.90 -3.32 -20.27
N PRO A 57 -5.14 -3.86 -21.25
CA PRO A 57 -5.10 -5.25 -21.70
C PRO A 57 -3.86 -6.05 -21.27
N VAL A 58 -3.31 -5.81 -20.07
CA VAL A 58 -2.09 -6.53 -19.62
C VAL A 58 -2.30 -8.05 -19.64
N THR A 59 -1.33 -8.81 -20.17
CA THR A 59 -1.39 -10.29 -20.17
C THR A 59 -0.85 -10.88 -18.87
N LYS A 60 -1.17 -12.14 -18.60
CA LYS A 60 -0.66 -12.84 -17.40
C LYS A 60 0.88 -12.93 -17.42
N GLU A 61 1.47 -13.15 -18.60
CA GLU A 61 2.92 -13.24 -18.78
C GLU A 61 3.60 -11.93 -18.43
N ALA A 62 3.00 -10.79 -18.78
CA ALA A 62 3.50 -9.47 -18.39
C ALA A 62 3.27 -9.20 -16.89
N ALA A 63 2.19 -9.71 -16.31
CA ALA A 63 1.86 -9.50 -14.89
C ALA A 63 2.90 -10.07 -13.91
N VAL A 64 3.64 -11.12 -14.31
CA VAL A 64 4.68 -11.74 -13.47
C VAL A 64 6.09 -11.16 -13.67
N GLN A 65 6.27 -10.21 -14.59
CA GLN A 65 7.56 -9.55 -14.85
C GLN A 65 7.75 -8.35 -13.92
N PHE A 66 7.91 -8.59 -12.63
CA PHE A 66 7.93 -7.53 -11.63
C PHE A 66 9.07 -6.52 -11.81
N ASP A 67 10.15 -6.89 -12.51
CA ASP A 67 11.38 -6.12 -12.74
C ASP A 67 11.32 -5.12 -13.91
N THR A 68 10.29 -5.20 -14.76
CA THR A 68 10.13 -4.31 -15.92
C THR A 68 8.85 -3.48 -15.82
N GLY A 69 8.95 -2.17 -16.04
CA GLY A 69 7.81 -1.26 -16.12
C GLY A 69 7.25 -1.08 -17.53
N GLY A 70 6.30 -0.16 -17.69
CA GLY A 70 5.63 0.14 -18.96
C GLY A 70 4.51 -0.83 -19.29
N LYS A 71 3.92 -1.48 -18.28
CA LYS A 71 2.81 -2.44 -18.48
C LYS A 71 1.50 -1.70 -18.66
N LEU A 72 1.37 -0.54 -18.02
CA LEU A 72 0.17 0.27 -18.13
C LEU A 72 0.23 1.20 -19.34
N VAL A 73 -0.92 1.37 -20.00
CA VAL A 73 -1.04 2.25 -21.17
C VAL A 73 -0.79 3.69 -20.73
N SER A 74 0.28 4.29 -21.25
CA SER A 74 0.63 5.68 -20.95
C SER A 74 -0.54 6.61 -21.26
N GLN A 75 -0.92 7.44 -20.28
CA GLN A 75 -1.93 8.46 -20.52
C GLN A 75 -1.36 9.59 -21.39
N PRO A 76 -2.19 10.25 -22.23
CA PRO A 76 -1.74 11.38 -23.01
C PRO A 76 -1.15 12.47 -22.09
N PRO A 77 -0.02 13.09 -22.47
CA PRO A 77 0.63 14.06 -21.61
C PRO A 77 -0.26 15.25 -21.30
N ILE A 78 -0.24 15.72 -20.06
CA ILE A 78 -0.99 16.90 -19.63
C ILE A 78 -0.10 18.12 -19.79
N PRO A 79 -0.59 19.22 -20.39
CA PRO A 79 0.15 20.47 -20.44
C PRO A 79 0.32 21.02 -19.02
N LEU A 80 1.55 21.36 -18.61
CA LEU A 80 1.71 22.19 -17.41
C LEU A 80 1.22 23.60 -17.71
N SER A 81 0.12 23.97 -17.07
CA SER A 81 -0.18 25.36 -16.78
C SER A 81 0.70 25.80 -15.60
N SER A 82 1.56 26.80 -15.81
CA SER A 82 2.18 27.50 -14.68
C SER A 82 1.12 28.28 -13.91
N ALA A 83 1.31 28.45 -12.61
CA ALA A 83 0.43 29.23 -11.74
C ALA A 83 0.24 30.68 -12.25
N ASP A 84 1.21 31.20 -13.00
CA ASP A 84 1.22 32.56 -13.56
C ASP A 84 0.66 32.65 -14.99
N GLY A 85 0.05 31.59 -15.53
CA GLY A 85 -0.55 31.60 -16.88
C GLY A 85 0.45 31.55 -18.04
N ILE A 86 1.75 31.42 -17.77
CA ILE A 86 2.78 31.19 -18.78
C ILE A 86 2.67 29.74 -19.28
N LYS A 87 2.32 29.56 -20.55
CA LYS A 87 2.35 28.25 -21.21
C LYS A 87 3.79 27.85 -21.44
N THR A 88 4.34 26.98 -20.60
CA THR A 88 5.75 26.57 -20.66
C THR A 88 6.03 25.57 -21.78
N GLY A 89 5.01 25.07 -22.49
CA GLY A 89 5.15 24.05 -23.54
C GLY A 89 5.57 22.67 -23.01
N LEU A 90 5.91 22.56 -21.72
CA LEU A 90 6.24 21.31 -21.06
C LEU A 90 4.99 20.45 -20.91
N LYS A 91 5.15 19.20 -21.33
CA LYS A 91 4.16 18.13 -21.20
C LYS A 91 4.70 17.13 -20.19
N ILE A 92 3.94 16.85 -19.14
CA ILE A 92 4.24 15.74 -18.22
C ILE A 92 3.39 14.55 -18.66
N SER A 93 4.05 13.43 -18.93
CA SER A 93 3.39 12.13 -19.05
C SER A 93 3.03 11.65 -17.65
N ARG A 94 1.76 11.28 -17.42
CA ARG A 94 1.38 10.59 -16.19
C ARG A 94 1.80 9.13 -16.32
N ILE A 95 2.64 8.68 -15.39
CA ILE A 95 2.84 7.25 -15.16
C ILE A 95 1.50 6.74 -14.64
N PRO A 96 0.85 5.80 -15.34
CA PRO A 96 -0.35 5.19 -14.79
C PRO A 96 0.04 4.44 -13.51
N ASP A 97 -0.76 4.58 -12.45
CA ASP A 97 -0.57 3.84 -11.20
C ASP A 97 -1.86 3.13 -10.80
N SER A 98 -1.72 2.07 -10.02
CA SER A 98 -2.83 1.30 -9.45
C SER A 98 -3.18 1.74 -8.03
N ASP A 99 -2.64 2.88 -7.59
CA ASP A 99 -2.88 3.47 -6.28
C ASP A 99 -4.38 3.68 -6.00
N PRO A 100 -5.23 4.17 -6.95
CA PRO A 100 -6.66 4.30 -6.71
C PRO A 100 -7.36 2.96 -6.47
N GLU A 101 -6.95 1.91 -7.16
CA GLU A 101 -7.53 0.58 -6.98
C GLU A 101 -7.12 -0.04 -5.64
N LEU A 102 -5.86 0.13 -5.24
CA LEU A 102 -5.42 -0.25 -3.90
C LEU A 102 -6.18 0.55 -2.83
N ALA A 103 -6.34 1.86 -2.99
CA ALA A 103 -7.08 2.69 -2.04
C ALA A 103 -8.53 2.22 -1.85
N ARG A 104 -9.21 1.87 -2.95
CA ARG A 104 -10.56 1.27 -2.88
C ARG A 104 -10.58 -0.10 -2.21
N LEU A 105 -9.58 -0.94 -2.46
CA LEU A 105 -9.46 -2.26 -1.81
C LEU A 105 -9.32 -2.09 -0.29
N ILE A 106 -8.42 -1.21 0.15
CA ILE A 106 -8.18 -0.89 1.56
C ILE A 106 -9.44 -0.30 2.18
N HIS A 107 -10.04 0.71 1.54
CA HIS A 107 -11.26 1.35 2.03
C HIS A 107 -12.39 0.33 2.23
N LYS A 108 -12.63 -0.54 1.24
CA LYS A 108 -13.62 -1.62 1.37
C LYS A 108 -13.33 -2.52 2.55
N PHE A 109 -12.08 -2.94 2.75
CA PHE A 109 -11.69 -3.77 3.89
C PHE A 109 -11.97 -3.07 5.22
N LEU A 110 -11.57 -1.81 5.37
CA LEU A 110 -11.76 -1.00 6.58
C LEU A 110 -13.24 -0.76 6.92
N GLN A 111 -14.13 -0.73 5.92
CA GLN A 111 -15.56 -0.55 6.13
C GLN A 111 -16.30 -1.83 6.57
N LEU A 112 -15.66 -3.01 6.53
CA LEU A 112 -16.33 -4.27 6.89
C LEU A 112 -16.51 -4.44 8.40
N ASP A 113 -15.55 -3.95 9.20
CA ASP A 113 -15.55 -4.13 10.66
C ASP A 113 -14.77 -2.99 11.35
N PRO A 114 -15.24 -2.44 12.48
CA PRO A 114 -14.51 -1.40 13.22
C PRO A 114 -13.12 -1.81 13.72
N GLY A 115 -12.89 -3.12 13.89
CA GLY A 115 -11.62 -3.75 14.25
C GLY A 115 -10.65 -3.92 13.08
N HIS A 116 -11.06 -3.56 11.86
CA HIS A 116 -10.17 -3.61 10.70
C HIS A 116 -9.24 -2.40 10.66
N VAL A 117 -7.95 -2.70 10.49
CA VAL A 117 -6.88 -1.71 10.40
C VAL A 117 -6.01 -1.99 9.19
N CYS A 118 -5.40 -0.93 8.67
CA CYS A 118 -4.37 -1.02 7.65
C CYS A 118 -3.11 -0.34 8.17
N LEU A 119 -1.97 -0.99 7.93
CA LEU A 119 -0.66 -0.53 8.34
C LEU A 119 0.25 -0.47 7.12
N PHE A 120 1.07 0.57 7.01
CA PHE A 120 2.18 0.62 6.06
C PHE A 120 3.50 0.84 6.77
N GLU A 121 4.52 0.06 6.40
CA GLU A 121 5.90 0.33 6.80
C GLU A 121 6.45 1.51 6.00
N ASP A 122 7.02 2.48 6.70
CA ASP A 122 7.81 3.55 6.07
C ASP A 122 9.29 3.18 6.12
N SER A 123 9.78 2.59 5.03
CA SER A 123 11.17 2.13 4.95
C SER A 123 12.18 3.28 4.91
N LEU A 124 11.76 4.50 4.56
CA LEU A 124 12.64 5.66 4.41
C LEU A 124 12.72 6.52 5.66
N ARG A 125 11.67 6.56 6.48
CA ARG A 125 11.62 7.38 7.69
C ARG A 125 12.18 6.65 8.91
N ARG A 126 12.55 7.46 9.89
CA ARG A 126 12.94 7.06 11.24
C ARG A 126 12.09 7.80 12.26
N SER A 127 11.96 7.23 13.45
CA SER A 127 11.10 7.76 14.53
C SER A 127 11.47 9.18 14.99
N PHE A 128 12.70 9.62 14.74
CA PHE A 128 13.18 10.96 15.09
C PHE A 128 13.08 11.98 13.95
N ASP A 129 12.64 11.56 12.75
CA ASP A 129 12.41 12.49 11.66
C ASP A 129 11.23 13.41 12.01
N PRO A 130 11.29 14.70 11.63
CA PRO A 130 10.17 15.62 11.89
C PRO A 130 8.91 15.12 11.18
N PHE A 131 7.87 14.84 11.96
CA PHE A 131 6.56 14.52 11.41
C PHE A 131 5.92 15.82 10.90
N GLU A 132 5.66 15.88 9.60
CA GLU A 132 4.64 16.81 9.12
C GLU A 132 3.30 16.31 9.66
N ASP A 133 2.51 17.19 10.27
CA ASP A 133 1.14 16.89 10.70
C ASP A 133 0.30 16.52 9.48
N LEU A 134 0.28 15.23 9.16
CA LEU A 134 -0.54 14.71 8.09
C LEU A 134 -1.96 14.63 8.61
N ILE A 135 -2.83 15.47 8.07
CA ILE A 135 -4.26 15.44 8.37
C ILE A 135 -4.78 14.00 8.17
N GLY A 136 -5.31 13.40 9.23
CA GLY A 136 -5.95 12.09 9.19
C GLY A 136 -5.01 10.87 9.21
N CYS A 137 -3.69 11.05 9.26
CA CYS A 137 -2.75 9.93 9.39
C CYS A 137 -2.33 9.74 10.85
N HIS A 138 -2.49 8.53 11.35
CA HIS A 138 -1.88 8.13 12.61
C HIS A 138 -0.51 7.55 12.30
N VAL A 139 0.55 8.28 12.68
CA VAL A 139 1.93 7.81 12.53
C VAL A 139 2.37 7.23 13.86
N LYS A 140 2.91 6.00 13.85
CA LYS A 140 3.46 5.36 15.04
C LYS A 140 4.93 5.02 14.88
N GLY A 141 5.69 5.25 15.94
CA GLY A 141 7.06 4.75 16.05
C GLY A 141 7.12 3.36 16.68
N ASN A 142 8.06 2.50 16.27
CA ASN A 142 8.63 1.48 17.15
C ASN A 142 10.15 1.58 17.07
N SER A 143 10.80 1.96 18.17
CA SER A 143 12.26 2.15 18.19
C SER A 143 12.71 3.17 17.13
N ASP A 144 13.22 2.73 15.98
CA ASP A 144 13.65 3.57 14.85
C ASP A 144 12.78 3.41 13.58
N GLU A 145 11.67 2.68 13.69
CA GLU A 145 10.75 2.36 12.60
C GLU A 145 9.51 3.24 12.65
N VAL A 146 8.96 3.56 11.48
CA VAL A 146 7.78 4.40 11.32
C VAL A 146 6.71 3.63 10.57
N TYR A 147 5.49 3.72 11.09
CA TYR A 147 4.32 3.05 10.55
C TYR A 147 3.19 4.04 10.33
N HIS A 148 2.52 3.96 9.18
CA HIS A 148 1.31 4.73 8.90
C HIS A 148 0.08 3.86 9.13
N LEU A 149 -0.89 4.38 9.88
CA LEU A 149 -2.10 3.66 10.26
C LEU A 149 -3.36 4.27 9.65
N LEU A 150 -4.23 3.38 9.23
CA LEU A 150 -5.56 3.65 8.70
C LEU A 150 -6.59 2.82 9.46
N PHE A 151 -7.75 3.43 9.69
CA PHE A 151 -8.86 2.84 10.46
C PHE A 151 -10.16 2.88 9.67
N SER A 152 -11.22 2.26 10.19
CA SER A 152 -12.58 2.30 9.63
C SER A 152 -13.15 3.71 9.40
N THR A 153 -12.61 4.73 10.07
CA THR A 153 -12.99 6.14 9.88
C THR A 153 -12.25 6.83 8.74
N SER A 154 -11.20 6.20 8.19
CA SER A 154 -10.38 6.79 7.13
C SER A 154 -11.10 6.77 5.78
N ASN A 155 -11.06 7.89 5.07
CA ASN A 155 -11.69 8.03 3.76
C ASN A 155 -10.71 7.70 2.61
N GLU A 156 -11.22 7.51 1.40
CA GLU A 156 -10.41 7.13 0.22
C GLU A 156 -9.29 8.14 -0.10
N THR A 157 -9.50 9.44 0.14
CA THR A 157 -8.49 10.47 -0.08
C THR A 157 -7.31 10.31 0.90
N GLU A 158 -7.59 10.12 2.19
CA GLU A 158 -6.57 9.89 3.22
C GLU A 158 -5.77 8.61 2.92
N ILE A 159 -6.46 7.54 2.53
CA ILE A 159 -5.83 6.27 2.15
C ILE A 159 -4.87 6.49 0.98
N LEU A 160 -5.31 7.20 -0.06
CA LEU A 160 -4.51 7.48 -1.24
C LEU A 160 -3.27 8.33 -0.91
N GLU A 161 -3.40 9.29 -0.01
CA GLU A 161 -2.25 10.07 0.48
C GLU A 161 -1.24 9.19 1.22
N ILE A 162 -1.69 8.29 2.08
CA ILE A 162 -0.80 7.39 2.81
C ILE A 162 -0.10 6.43 1.85
N ILE A 163 -0.81 5.85 0.88
CA ILE A 163 -0.20 5.01 -0.16
C ILE A 163 0.94 5.75 -0.84
N ARG A 164 0.71 7.00 -1.27
CA ARG A 164 1.72 7.83 -1.95
C ARG A 164 2.92 8.17 -1.06
N LYS A 165 2.69 8.44 0.23
CA LYS A 165 3.76 8.79 1.18
C LYS A 165 4.60 7.57 1.56
N ALA A 166 3.94 6.43 1.76
CA ALA A 166 4.60 5.16 2.00
C ALA A 166 5.20 4.57 0.70
N LYS A 167 5.01 5.20 -0.47
CA LYS A 167 5.57 4.76 -1.75
C LYS A 167 7.08 5.03 -1.78
N ALA A 168 7.80 4.15 -1.10
CA ALA A 168 9.24 4.03 -1.09
C ALA A 168 9.68 2.92 -2.07
N PRO A 169 11.00 2.78 -2.35
CA PRO A 169 11.50 1.63 -3.13
C PRO A 169 11.05 0.28 -2.58
N LEU A 170 10.81 0.22 -1.26
CA LEU A 170 10.16 -0.89 -0.59
C LEU A 170 8.84 -0.40 0.03
N HIS A 171 7.74 -0.79 -0.59
CA HIS A 171 6.39 -0.47 -0.14
C HIS A 171 5.73 -1.74 0.40
N ILE A 172 5.53 -1.80 1.72
CA ILE A 172 4.90 -2.94 2.40
C ILE A 172 3.73 -2.42 3.21
N GLY A 173 2.54 -2.93 2.91
CA GLY A 173 1.32 -2.69 3.65
C GLY A 173 0.68 -3.99 4.11
N LEU A 174 -0.16 -3.91 5.13
CA LEU A 174 -0.98 -5.04 5.56
C LEU A 174 -2.38 -4.61 5.96
N LEU A 175 -3.29 -5.58 5.92
CA LEU A 175 -4.66 -5.48 6.40
C LEU A 175 -4.86 -6.51 7.50
N ALA A 176 -5.24 -6.06 8.68
CA ALA A 176 -5.41 -6.90 9.86
C ALA A 176 -6.79 -6.70 10.50
N SER A 177 -7.28 -7.77 11.14
CA SER A 177 -8.53 -7.77 11.91
C SER A 177 -8.21 -7.91 13.39
N VAL A 178 -8.18 -6.81 14.12
CA VAL A 178 -7.86 -6.75 15.56
C VAL A 178 -9.12 -6.55 16.40
N SER A 179 -9.01 -6.68 17.73
CA SER A 179 -10.15 -6.40 18.60
C SER A 179 -10.45 -4.90 18.69
N PRO A 180 -11.70 -4.49 19.00
CA PRO A 180 -12.04 -3.08 19.22
C PRO A 180 -11.17 -2.41 20.30
N GLU A 181 -10.87 -3.11 21.39
CA GLU A 181 -10.00 -2.60 22.45
C GLU A 181 -8.58 -2.35 21.94
N GLN A 182 -8.09 -3.21 21.06
CA GLN A 182 -6.81 -3.02 20.40
C GLN A 182 -6.84 -1.78 19.48
N VAL A 183 -7.93 -1.54 18.73
CA VAL A 183 -8.07 -0.31 17.93
C VAL A 183 -7.99 0.95 18.81
N ASP A 184 -8.65 0.97 19.97
CA ASP A 184 -8.60 2.11 20.87
C ASP A 184 -7.19 2.34 21.44
N LEU A 185 -6.46 1.25 21.76
CA LEU A 185 -5.05 1.31 22.15
C LEU A 185 -4.16 1.84 21.01
N LEU A 186 -4.45 1.47 19.76
CA LEU A 186 -3.73 1.98 18.61
C LEU A 186 -3.98 3.48 18.41
N LYS A 187 -5.20 3.96 18.61
CA LYS A 187 -5.52 5.39 18.45
C LYS A 187 -4.97 6.29 19.55
N SER A 188 -4.78 5.75 20.76
CA SER A 188 -4.42 6.52 21.97
C SER A 188 -2.92 6.61 22.25
N SER A 189 -2.08 5.98 21.43
CA SER A 189 -0.63 5.97 21.63
C SER A 189 0.09 6.38 20.35
N ASP A 190 1.22 7.06 20.49
CA ASP A 190 2.08 7.44 19.36
C ASP A 190 3.16 6.39 19.05
N GLU A 191 3.25 5.34 19.88
CA GLU A 191 4.24 4.29 19.72
C GLU A 191 3.59 2.91 19.71
N PHE A 192 4.31 1.98 19.10
CA PHE A 192 4.08 0.56 19.16
C PHE A 192 5.06 -0.06 20.15
N ASN A 193 4.57 -0.93 21.01
CA ASN A 193 5.42 -1.92 21.64
C ASN A 193 5.46 -3.22 20.81
N ASP A 194 6.47 -4.05 21.06
CA ASP A 194 6.67 -5.32 20.34
C ASP A 194 5.47 -6.26 20.44
N PHE A 195 4.74 -6.23 21.55
CA PHE A 195 3.56 -7.07 21.73
C PHE A 195 2.44 -6.66 20.77
N GLN A 196 2.19 -5.35 20.62
CA GLN A 196 1.20 -4.82 19.68
C GLN A 196 1.54 -5.16 18.22
N LEU A 197 2.81 -5.03 17.82
CA LEU A 197 3.23 -5.41 16.47
C LEU A 197 3.02 -6.91 16.21
N LYS A 198 3.39 -7.77 17.17
CA LYS A 198 3.19 -9.22 17.06
C LYS A 198 1.71 -9.59 16.96
N ASP A 199 0.86 -8.93 17.74
CA ASP A 199 -0.58 -9.20 17.69
C ASP A 199 -1.22 -8.70 16.38
N ILE A 200 -0.77 -7.57 15.85
CA ILE A 200 -1.17 -7.11 14.51
C ILE A 200 -0.72 -8.13 13.45
N ALA A 201 0.55 -8.54 13.49
CA ALA A 201 1.10 -9.50 12.53
C ALA A 201 0.32 -10.82 12.52
N ARG A 202 -0.04 -11.37 13.69
CA ARG A 202 -0.89 -12.57 13.81
C ARG A 202 -2.29 -12.38 13.24
N SER A 203 -2.81 -11.17 13.33
CA SER A 203 -4.14 -10.78 12.89
C SER A 203 -4.20 -10.39 11.41
N THR A 204 -3.04 -10.35 10.73
CA THR A 204 -2.95 -10.03 9.31
C THR A 204 -3.71 -11.05 8.45
N ARG A 205 -4.52 -10.51 7.55
CA ARG A 205 -5.32 -11.24 6.55
C ARG A 205 -4.77 -11.05 5.15
N THR A 206 -4.25 -9.86 4.88
CA THR A 206 -3.71 -9.49 3.57
C THR A 206 -2.40 -8.75 3.73
N ILE A 207 -1.45 -9.04 2.86
CA ILE A 207 -0.18 -8.32 2.72
C ILE A 207 -0.19 -7.69 1.33
N VAL A 208 0.26 -6.45 1.23
CA VAL A 208 0.37 -5.68 0.00
C VAL A 208 1.82 -5.27 -0.17
N VAL A 209 2.38 -5.56 -1.33
CA VAL A 209 3.76 -5.22 -1.67
C VAL A 209 3.77 -4.43 -2.97
N GLY A 210 4.48 -3.30 -3.00
CA GLY A 210 4.69 -2.55 -4.24
C GLY A 210 5.46 -3.36 -5.28
N ALA A 211 5.04 -3.32 -6.54
CA ALA A 211 5.83 -3.86 -7.64
C ALA A 211 7.04 -2.94 -7.94
N TYR A 212 8.15 -3.52 -8.40
CA TYR A 212 9.41 -2.78 -8.65
C TYR A 212 9.26 -1.67 -9.70
N ASP A 213 8.30 -1.81 -10.61
CA ASP A 213 7.97 -0.79 -11.62
C ASP A 213 7.21 0.43 -11.08
N LEU A 214 6.80 0.41 -9.80
CA LEU A 214 5.96 1.43 -9.13
C LEU A 214 4.58 1.64 -9.78
N GLU A 215 4.20 0.79 -10.73
CA GLU A 215 2.93 0.83 -11.45
C GLU A 215 1.87 -0.05 -10.76
N GLY A 216 2.32 -1.10 -10.06
CA GLY A 216 1.49 -2.18 -9.54
C GLY A 216 1.68 -2.52 -8.06
N TYR A 217 0.85 -3.44 -7.60
CA TYR A 217 0.97 -4.10 -6.30
C TYR A 217 0.80 -5.61 -6.46
N VAL A 218 1.59 -6.37 -5.69
CA VAL A 218 1.38 -7.80 -5.44
C VAL A 218 0.68 -7.93 -4.10
N VAL A 219 -0.48 -8.56 -4.11
CA VAL A 219 -1.32 -8.78 -2.93
C VAL A 219 -1.28 -10.26 -2.57
N TRP A 220 -1.01 -10.55 -1.30
CA TRP A 220 -1.11 -11.88 -0.73
C TRP A 220 -2.28 -11.94 0.24
N ASN A 221 -3.13 -12.95 0.12
CA ASN A 221 -4.22 -13.24 1.04
C ASN A 221 -3.96 -14.55 1.77
N ARG A 222 -4.21 -14.53 3.08
CA ARG A 222 -4.24 -15.74 3.90
C ARG A 222 -5.43 -16.61 3.52
N VAL A 223 -5.17 -17.88 3.22
CA VAL A 223 -6.22 -18.90 3.07
C VAL A 223 -6.56 -19.45 4.45
N SER A 224 -7.84 -19.42 4.81
CA SER A 224 -8.39 -19.95 6.07
C SER A 224 -8.47 -21.46 6.07
#